data_AF-A0A428PXB2-F1
#
_entry.id   AF-A0A428PXB2-F1
#
_cell.length_a   1.000
_cell.length_b   1.000
_cell.length_c   1.000
_cell.angle_alpha   90.00
_cell.angle_beta   90.00
_cell.angle_gamma   90.00
#
_symmetry.space_group_name_H-M   'P 1'
#
loop_
_entity.id
_entity.type
_entity.pdbx_description
1 polymer ?
#
loop_
_entity_poly.entity_id
_entity_poly.type
_entity_poly.pdbx_seq_one_letter_code
_entity_poly.pdbx_strand_id
1 'polypeptide(L)'
;MLLCGIIDQLDRSTNPLSYFICQATEKDQSSDTAAMRGLIYMLLDHYLLLMPKLRVEYDKKGKKLFDSPNTSLLLDGVLTDMLQDPILEDAVFIIDALDECKTGPSNLVKPI
;
A
#
# COMPACT_ATOMS: atom_id res chain seq x y z
N MET A 1 19.20 -8.73 5.36
CA MET A 1 17.79 -9.16 5.53
C MET A 1 17.47 -10.12 4.39
N LEU A 2 17.00 -11.34 4.69
CA LEU A 2 16.62 -12.34 3.66
C LEU A 2 15.55 -11.79 2.72
N LEU A 3 14.59 -11.03 3.27
CA LEU A 3 13.47 -10.48 2.51
C LEU A 3 13.90 -9.50 1.41
N CYS A 4 14.91 -8.65 1.65
CA CYS A 4 15.45 -7.78 0.61
C CYS A 4 15.95 -8.59 -0.59
N GLY A 5 16.62 -9.71 -0.35
CA GLY A 5 17.06 -10.61 -1.43
C GLY A 5 15.89 -11.28 -2.16
N ILE A 6 14.75 -11.51 -1.50
CA ILE A 6 13.53 -12.02 -2.16
C ILE A 6 12.88 -10.91 -3.00
N ILE A 7 12.77 -9.70 -2.45
CA ILE A 7 12.28 -8.50 -3.16
C ILE A 7 13.10 -8.27 -4.43
N ASP A 8 14.44 -8.29 -4.32
CA ASP A 8 15.34 -8.10 -5.47
C ASP A 8 15.16 -9.16 -6.57
N GLN A 9 14.69 -10.37 -6.23
CA GLN A 9 14.41 -11.42 -7.21
C GLN A 9 13.02 -11.26 -7.83
N LEU A 10 12.03 -10.86 -7.03
CA LEU A 10 10.67 -10.59 -7.50
C LEU A 10 10.62 -9.35 -8.39
N ASP A 11 11.42 -8.33 -8.09
CA ASP A 11 11.52 -7.09 -8.87
C ASP A 11 12.10 -7.33 -10.28
N ARG A 12 12.80 -8.45 -10.49
CA ARG A 12 13.28 -8.89 -11.81
C ARG A 12 12.24 -9.66 -12.60
N SER A 13 11.10 -10.02 -11.99
CA SER A 13 9.99 -10.67 -12.67
C SER A 13 9.15 -9.65 -13.44
N THR A 14 8.20 -10.12 -14.24
CA THR A 14 7.25 -9.25 -14.96
C THR A 14 6.05 -8.85 -14.12
N ASN A 15 5.93 -9.38 -12.90
CA ASN A 15 4.74 -9.21 -12.08
C ASN A 15 4.80 -7.88 -11.32
N PRO A 16 3.67 -7.19 -11.14
CA PRO A 16 3.60 -6.03 -10.28
C PRO A 16 4.05 -6.35 -8.86
N LEU A 17 4.94 -5.52 -8.34
CA LEU A 17 5.47 -5.65 -6.99
C LEU A 17 5.25 -4.34 -6.24
N SER A 18 4.71 -4.46 -5.03
CA SER A 18 4.63 -3.37 -4.07
C SER A 18 4.97 -3.89 -2.69
N TYR A 19 5.88 -3.22 -1.99
CA TYR A 19 6.33 -3.66 -0.68
C TYR A 19 6.44 -2.51 0.32
N PHE A 20 6.30 -2.88 1.59
CA PHE A 20 6.45 -1.96 2.72
C PHE A 20 7.13 -2.67 3.89
N ILE A 21 7.99 -1.96 4.61
CA ILE A 21 8.67 -2.48 5.80
C ILE A 21 8.21 -1.62 6.96
N CYS A 22 7.46 -2.19 7.90
CA CYS A 22 7.09 -1.49 9.12
C CYS A 22 8.36 -1.22 9.95
N GLN A 23 8.46 -0.02 10.54
CA GLN A 23 9.57 0.34 11.42
C GLN A 23 9.03 1.04 12.67
N ALA A 24 9.19 0.41 13.83
CA ALA A 24 8.63 0.87 15.09
C ALA A 24 9.24 2.19 15.60
N THR A 25 10.44 2.53 15.14
CA THR A 25 11.19 3.75 15.50
C THR A 25 10.83 4.95 14.63
N GLU A 26 10.28 4.73 13.44
CA GLU A 26 9.94 5.77 12.48
C GLU A 26 8.42 5.99 12.47
N LYS A 27 7.96 7.16 12.91
CA LYS A 27 6.50 7.45 13.02
C LYS A 27 5.76 7.26 11.70
N ASP A 28 6.42 7.59 10.59
CA ASP A 28 5.86 7.47 9.24
C ASP A 28 5.90 6.04 8.71
N GLN A 29 6.39 5.06 9.49
CA GLN A 29 6.46 3.64 9.14
C GLN A 29 5.91 2.70 10.21
N SER A 30 5.32 3.24 11.29
CA SER A 30 4.85 2.45 12.43
C SER A 30 3.33 2.26 12.47
N SER A 31 2.63 2.34 11.32
CA SER A 31 1.16 2.24 11.26
C SER A 31 0.64 1.54 10.01
N ASP A 32 -0.56 0.99 10.10
CA ASP A 32 -1.31 0.43 8.97
C ASP A 32 -1.50 1.45 7.83
N THR A 33 -1.78 2.69 8.21
CA THR A 33 -1.99 3.81 7.30
C THR A 33 -0.70 4.15 6.56
N ALA A 34 0.44 4.11 7.24
CA ALA A 34 1.74 4.25 6.61
C ALA A 34 2.00 3.15 5.58
N ALA A 35 1.70 1.89 5.93
CA ALA A 35 1.84 0.77 5.02
C ALA A 35 0.96 0.94 3.77
N MET A 36 -0.33 1.25 3.94
CA MET A 36 -1.23 1.51 2.82
C MET A 36 -0.74 2.65 1.92
N ARG A 37 -0.27 3.76 2.51
CA ARG A 37 0.30 4.88 1.73
C ARG A 37 1.53 4.46 0.95
N GLY A 38 2.44 3.70 1.59
CA GLY A 38 3.65 3.21 0.96
C GLY A 38 3.35 2.27 -0.21
N LEU A 39 2.42 1.33 -0.02
CA LEU A 39 2.02 0.40 -1.06
C LEU A 39 1.37 1.12 -2.26
N ILE A 40 0.44 2.04 -1.99
CA ILE A 40 -0.21 2.85 -3.04
C ILE A 40 0.82 3.72 -3.76
N TYR A 41 1.74 4.35 -3.03
CA TYR A 41 2.79 5.17 -3.64
C TYR A 41 3.65 4.35 -4.60
N MET A 42 4.13 3.17 -4.17
CA MET A 42 4.96 2.31 -5.01
C MET A 42 4.20 1.77 -6.23
N LEU A 43 2.93 1.41 -6.08
CA LEU A 43 2.08 1.05 -7.21
C LEU A 43 1.98 2.17 -8.24
N LEU A 44 1.81 3.42 -7.79
CA LEU A 44 1.68 4.57 -8.69
C LEU A 44 3.00 4.98 -9.35
N ASP A 45 4.12 4.73 -8.68
CA ASP A 45 5.46 4.97 -9.22
C ASP A 45 5.76 4.02 -10.40
N HIS A 46 5.39 2.74 -10.28
CA HIS A 46 5.61 1.73 -11.32
C HIS A 46 4.47 1.65 -12.35
N TYR A 47 3.21 1.91 -11.93
CA TYR A 47 2.00 1.72 -12.73
C TYR A 47 1.15 2.99 -12.73
N LEU A 48 1.65 4.04 -13.38
CA LEU A 48 0.97 5.34 -13.47
C LEU A 48 -0.46 5.26 -14.04
N LEU A 49 -0.78 4.22 -14.81
CA LEU A 49 -2.14 3.94 -15.30
C LEU A 49 -3.19 3.78 -14.20
N LEU A 50 -2.76 3.48 -12.96
CA LEU A 50 -3.64 3.40 -11.79
C LEU A 50 -3.94 4.77 -11.16
N MET A 51 -3.23 5.85 -11.55
CA MET A 51 -3.47 7.20 -11.02
C MET A 51 -4.93 7.66 -11.06
N PRO A 52 -5.73 7.38 -12.10
CA PRO A 52 -7.15 7.75 -12.12
C PRO A 52 -7.94 7.20 -10.94
N LYS A 53 -7.60 5.99 -10.44
CA LYS A 53 -8.24 5.34 -9.29
C LYS A 53 -8.08 6.18 -8.02
N LEU A 54 -6.86 6.65 -7.76
CA LEU A 54 -6.58 7.57 -6.66
C LEU A 54 -7.19 8.96 -6.91
N ARG A 55 -7.07 9.45 -8.15
CA ARG A 55 -7.45 10.82 -8.50
C ARG A 55 -8.94 11.09 -8.29
N VAL A 56 -9.81 10.15 -8.66
CA VAL A 56 -11.26 10.26 -8.46
C VAL A 56 -11.61 10.47 -6.98
N GLU A 57 -10.95 9.76 -6.07
CA GLU A 57 -11.18 9.92 -4.64
C GLU A 57 -10.54 11.18 -4.08
N TYR A 58 -9.37 11.58 -4.60
CA TYR A 58 -8.73 12.83 -4.22
C TYR A 58 -9.53 14.06 -4.65
N ASP A 59 -10.14 14.06 -5.84
CA ASP A 59 -10.96 15.18 -6.30
C ASP A 59 -12.21 15.38 -5.42
N LYS A 60 -12.75 14.30 -4.82
CA LYS A 60 -13.89 14.37 -3.89
C LYS A 60 -13.49 14.80 -2.48
N LYS A 61 -12.36 14.30 -1.96
CA LYS A 61 -12.00 14.39 -0.53
C LYS A 61 -10.86 15.37 -0.26
N GLY A 62 -10.08 15.71 -1.26
CA GLY A 62 -8.86 16.50 -1.16
C GLY A 62 -7.88 15.92 -0.15
N LYS A 63 -7.27 16.81 0.64
CA LYS A 63 -6.30 16.43 1.69
C LYS A 63 -6.86 15.43 2.72
N LYS A 64 -8.18 15.41 2.95
CA LYS A 64 -8.81 14.48 3.91
C LYS A 64 -8.66 13.01 3.52
N LEU A 65 -8.38 12.72 2.25
CA LEU A 65 -8.04 11.38 1.80
C LEU A 65 -6.83 10.84 2.57
N PHE A 66 -5.84 11.69 2.79
CA PHE A 66 -4.60 11.32 3.46
C PHE A 66 -4.52 11.81 4.90
N ASP A 67 -5.30 12.82 5.29
CA ASP A 67 -5.18 13.45 6.61
C ASP A 67 -6.57 13.58 7.26
N SER A 68 -7.10 12.46 7.73
CA SER A 68 -8.34 12.42 8.52
C SER A 68 -8.37 11.21 9.46
N PRO A 69 -9.25 11.21 10.49
CA PRO A 69 -9.45 10.05 11.35
C PRO A 69 -9.83 8.77 10.61
N ASN A 70 -10.38 8.89 9.40
CA ASN A 70 -10.82 7.77 8.58
C ASN A 70 -9.83 7.40 7.46
N THR A 71 -8.60 7.96 7.45
CA THR A 71 -7.65 7.75 6.36
C THR A 71 -7.41 6.28 6.04
N SER A 72 -7.24 5.41 7.03
CA SER A 72 -7.06 3.96 6.80
C SER A 72 -8.21 3.37 5.96
N LEU A 73 -9.47 3.64 6.32
CA LEU A 73 -10.64 3.20 5.55
C LEU A 73 -10.71 3.81 4.14
N LEU A 74 -10.29 5.07 3.99
CA LEU A 74 -10.31 5.74 2.71
C LEU A 74 -9.26 5.18 1.74
N LEU A 75 -8.06 4.87 2.25
CA LEU A 75 -6.98 4.26 1.48
C LEU A 75 -7.26 2.78 1.18
N ASP A 76 -7.91 2.06 2.10
CA ASP A 76 -8.42 0.71 1.87
C ASP A 76 -9.33 0.65 0.64
N GLY A 77 -10.28 1.58 0.52
CA GLY A 77 -11.13 1.69 -0.66
C GLY A 77 -10.37 2.00 -1.95
N VAL A 78 -9.37 2.90 -1.90
CA VAL A 78 -8.53 3.21 -3.07
C VAL A 78 -7.70 2.01 -3.50
N LEU A 79 -7.02 1.35 -2.56
CA LEU A 79 -6.20 0.18 -2.83
C LEU A 79 -7.07 -0.95 -3.38
N THR A 80 -8.25 -1.17 -2.81
CA THR A 80 -9.22 -2.15 -3.31
C THR A 80 -9.61 -1.87 -4.76
N ASP A 81 -9.91 -0.62 -5.13
CA ASP A 81 -10.26 -0.26 -6.51
C ASP A 81 -9.06 -0.37 -7.48
N MET A 82 -7.84 -0.19 -7.00
CA MET A 82 -6.62 -0.47 -7.77
C MET A 82 -6.43 -1.97 -8.00
N LEU A 83 -6.64 -2.81 -6.98
CA LEU A 83 -6.49 -4.26 -7.06
C LEU A 83 -7.48 -4.93 -8.03
N GLN A 84 -8.59 -4.26 -8.35
CA GLN A 84 -9.53 -4.73 -9.38
C GLN A 84 -9.06 -4.44 -10.82
N ASP A 85 -7.97 -3.68 -11.00
CA ASP A 85 -7.43 -3.37 -12.32
C ASP A 85 -6.66 -4.58 -12.89
N PRO A 86 -6.91 -5.00 -14.14
CA PRO A 86 -6.22 -6.14 -14.75
C PRO A 86 -4.69 -5.99 -14.80
N ILE A 87 -4.15 -4.77 -14.73
CA ILE A 87 -2.71 -4.54 -14.64
C ILE A 87 -2.11 -5.21 -13.39
N LEU A 88 -2.92 -5.44 -12.34
CA LEU A 88 -2.53 -6.06 -11.08
C LEU A 88 -2.93 -7.54 -10.94
N GLU A 89 -3.29 -8.24 -12.02
CA GLU A 89 -3.77 -9.64 -11.98
C GLU A 89 -2.84 -10.61 -11.21
N ASP A 90 -1.53 -10.46 -11.38
CA ASP A 90 -0.50 -11.27 -10.69
C ASP A 90 0.34 -10.45 -9.70
N ALA A 91 -0.23 -9.37 -9.16
CA ALA A 91 0.49 -8.47 -8.27
C ALA A 91 0.89 -9.14 -6.95
N VAL A 92 2.14 -8.92 -6.54
CA VAL A 92 2.70 -9.38 -5.27
C VAL A 92 2.80 -8.20 -4.31
N PHE A 93 2.20 -8.35 -3.14
CA PHE A 93 2.28 -7.38 -2.04
C PHE A 93 3.05 -7.99 -0.88
N ILE A 94 4.07 -7.26 -0.39
CA ILE A 94 4.90 -7.71 0.72
C ILE A 94 4.85 -6.67 1.84
N ILE A 95 4.50 -7.10 3.05
CA ILE A 95 4.61 -6.27 4.24
C ILE A 95 5.51 -6.99 5.23
N ASP A 96 6.64 -6.38 5.58
CA ASP A 96 7.57 -6.91 6.59
C ASP A 96 7.36 -6.25 7.95
N ALA A 97 7.75 -6.98 9.00
CA ALA A 97 7.71 -6.52 10.39
C ALA A 97 6.32 -5.98 10.81
N LEU A 98 5.23 -6.62 10.37
CA LEU A 98 3.86 -6.15 10.62
C LEU A 98 3.55 -5.90 12.12
N ASP A 99 4.23 -6.61 13.02
CA ASP A 99 4.17 -6.42 14.47
C ASP A 99 4.75 -5.08 14.95
N GLU A 100 5.60 -4.43 14.15
CA GLU A 100 6.12 -3.08 14.39
C GLU A 100 5.12 -1.98 14.01
N CYS A 101 4.06 -2.31 13.28
CA CYS A 101 2.97 -1.39 12.97
C CYS A 101 2.01 -1.26 14.18
N LYS A 102 2.37 -0.38 15.11
CA LYS A 102 1.74 -0.17 16.44
C LYS A 102 0.27 0.28 16.41
N THR A 103 -0.20 0.86 15.30
CA THR A 103 -1.59 1.32 15.15
C THR A 103 -2.25 0.71 13.92
N GLY A 104 -3.46 0.17 14.12
CA GLY A 104 -4.35 -0.31 13.04
C GLY A 104 -4.06 -1.69 12.39
N PRO A 105 -3.36 -2.66 13.02
CA PRO A 105 -3.04 -3.94 12.36
C PRO A 105 -4.28 -4.74 11.89
N SER A 106 -5.48 -4.41 12.38
CA SER A 106 -6.74 -5.08 12.01
C SER A 106 -7.19 -4.88 10.56
N ASN A 107 -6.69 -3.86 9.86
CA ASN A 107 -7.15 -3.57 8.49
C ASN A 107 -6.30 -4.25 7.41
N LEU A 108 -5.05 -4.62 7.70
CA LEU A 108 -4.14 -5.26 6.75
C LEU A 108 -4.29 -6.79 6.66
N VAL A 109 -5.02 -7.41 7.60
CA VAL A 109 -5.12 -8.88 7.74
C VAL A 109 -6.51 -9.39 7.34
N LYS A 110 -7.37 -8.56 6.73
CA LYS A 110 -8.67 -9.03 6.26
C LYS A 110 -8.47 -9.80 4.95
N PRO A 111 -8.81 -11.09 4.88
CA PRO A 111 -8.84 -11.79 3.61
C PRO A 111 -9.89 -11.13 2.70
N ILE A 112 -9.49 -10.83 1.46
CA ILE A 112 -10.36 -10.39 0.37
C ILE A 112 -11.33 -11.51 0.02
#